data_AF-A0A7X8LC20-F1
#
_entry.id   AF-A0A7X8LC20-F1
#
_cell.length_a   1.000
_cell.length_b   1.000
_cell.length_c   1.000
_cell.angle_alpha   90.00
_cell.angle_beta   90.00
_cell.angle_gamma   90.00
#
_symmetry.space_group_name_H-M   'P 1'
#
loop_
_entity.id
_entity.type
_entity.pdbx_description
1 polymer ?
#
loop_
_entity_poly.entity_id
_entity_poly.type
_entity_poly.pdbx_seq_one_letter_code
_entity_poly.pdbx_strand_id
1 'polypeptide(L)' 'MLMKKIMICLSLIAIGMICFYFAFQDNTNATLGIPLTIFGVVFFGIGIYKSWRNGILTFILDLIA' A
#
# COMPACT_ATOMS: atom_id res chain seq x y z
N MET A 1 -11.81 -7.39 -16.67
CA MET A 1 -11.56 -7.73 -15.24
C MET A 1 -10.16 -7.34 -14.73
N LEU A 2 -9.12 -7.27 -15.58
CA LEU A 2 -7.75 -6.90 -15.18
C LEU A 2 -7.64 -5.52 -14.51
N MET A 3 -8.23 -4.47 -15.12
CA MET A 3 -8.24 -3.11 -14.56
C MET A 3 -8.85 -3.02 -13.15
N LYS A 4 -9.91 -3.80 -12.86
CA LYS A 4 -10.50 -3.84 -11.51
C LYS A 4 -9.52 -4.37 -10.46
N LYS A 5 -8.71 -5.37 -10.80
CA LYS A 5 -7.69 -5.93 -9.89
C LYS A 5 -6.57 -4.93 -9.62
N ILE A 6 -6.14 -4.20 -10.67
CA ILE A 6 -5.13 -3.14 -10.57
C ILE A 6 -5.61 -2.01 -9.67
N MET A 7 -6.84 -1.51 -9.89
CA MET A 7 -7.43 -0.47 -9.03
C MET A 7 -7.48 -0.90 -7.56
N ILE A 8 -7.90 -2.14 -7.26
CA ILE A 8 -7.94 -2.64 -5.88
C ILE A 8 -6.55 -2.71 -5.25
N CYS A 9 -5.53 -3.15 -6.00
CA CYS A 9 -4.16 -3.21 -5.48
C CYS A 9 -3.61 -1.79 -5.23
N LEU A 10 -3.85 -0.85 -6.15
CA LEU A 10 -3.45 0.56 -5.99
C LEU A 10 -4.16 1.21 -4.79
N SER A 11 -5.46 0.95 -4.59
CA SER A 11 -6.19 1.48 -3.43
C SER A 11 -5.61 0.96 -2.11
N LEU A 12 -5.24 -0.32 -2.02
CA LEU A 12 -4.62 -0.90 -0.83
C LEU A 12 -3.25 -0.30 -0.53
N ILE A 13 -2.43 -0.10 -1.57
CA ILE A 13 -1.12 0.54 -1.46
C ILE A 13 -1.29 2.00 -1.01
N ALA A 14 -2.22 2.74 -1.63
CA ALA A 14 -2.50 4.13 -1.28
C ALA A 14 -2.98 4.27 0.18
N ILE A 15 -3.88 3.40 0.65
CA ILE A 15 -4.31 3.38 2.04
C ILE A 15 -3.11 3.14 2.97
N GLY A 16 -2.24 2.18 2.64
CA GLY A 16 -1.02 1.93 3.42
C GLY A 16 -0.11 3.16 3.50
N MET A 17 0.10 3.86 2.38
CA MET A 17 0.89 5.10 2.33
C MET A 17 0.28 6.24 3.13
N ILE A 18 -1.05 6.38 3.12
CA ILE A 18 -1.77 7.37 3.93
C ILE A 18 -1.60 7.04 5.43
N CYS A 19 -1.71 5.78 5.81
CA CYS A 19 -1.46 5.35 7.18
C CYS A 19 -0.04 5.69 7.63
N PHE A 20 0.97 5.44 6.80
CA PHE A 20 2.35 5.85 7.11
C PHE A 20 2.51 7.36 7.20
N TYR A 21 1.91 8.12 6.29
CA TYR A 21 1.96 9.59 6.32
C TYR A 21 1.49 10.14 7.67
N PHE A 22 0.35 9.67 8.17
CA PHE A 22 -0.15 10.06 9.49
C PHE A 22 0.64 9.44 10.64
N ALA A 23 1.20 8.24 10.48
CA ALA A 23 2.01 7.60 11.52
C ALA A 23 3.25 8.44 11.89
N PHE A 24 3.89 9.05 10.89
CA PHE A 24 5.11 9.83 11.05
C PHE A 24 4.87 11.33 11.19
N GLN A 25 3.61 11.78 11.22
CA GLN A 25 3.29 13.18 11.46
C GLN A 25 3.45 13.48 12.95
N ASP A 26 4.21 14.54 13.30
CA ASP A 26 4.62 14.83 14.69
C ASP A 26 3.45 14.86 15.69
N ASN A 27 2.31 15.41 15.27
CA ASN A 27 1.12 15.55 16.11
C ASN A 27 0.37 14.23 16.35
N THR A 28 0.52 13.25 15.45
CA THR A 28 -0.25 12.00 15.45
C THR A 28 0.61 10.82 15.93
N ASN A 29 1.93 10.92 15.80
CA ASN A 29 2.91 9.90 16.17
C ASN A 29 2.84 9.54 17.67
N ALA A 30 2.71 10.54 18.56
CA ALA A 30 2.71 10.37 20.01
C ALA A 30 1.57 9.48 20.55
N THR A 31 0.46 9.37 19.81
CA THR A 31 -0.75 8.67 20.28
C THR A 31 -1.14 7.51 19.37
N LEU A 32 -0.99 7.69 18.05
CA LEU A 32 -1.47 6.75 17.03
C LEU A 32 -0.36 6.26 16.09
N GLY A 33 0.90 6.68 16.28
CA GLY A 33 2.01 6.32 15.38
C GLY A 33 2.19 4.82 15.23
N ILE A 34 2.27 4.08 16.35
CA ILE A 34 2.42 2.63 16.37
C ILE A 34 1.24 1.92 15.66
N PRO A 35 -0.03 2.14 16.03
CA PRO A 35 -1.14 1.47 15.35
C PRO A 35 -1.23 1.84 13.87
N LEU A 36 -1.04 3.13 13.50
CA LEU A 36 -1.03 3.55 12.10
C LEU A 36 0.09 2.89 11.30
N THR A 37 1.27 2.69 11.91
CA THR A 37 2.39 1.97 11.27
C THR A 37 2.03 0.51 11.01
N ILE A 38 1.44 -0.18 12.00
CA ILE A 38 1.03 -1.59 11.86
C ILE A 38 -0.01 -1.72 10.74
N PHE A 39 -1.06 -0.89 10.75
CA PHE A 39 -2.07 -0.88 9.69
C PHE A 39 -1.45 -0.55 8.33
N GLY A 40 -0.55 0.44 8.27
CA GLY A 40 0.19 0.80 7.07
C GLY A 40 0.94 -0.38 6.47
N VAL A 41 1.72 -1.10 7.27
CA VAL A 41 2.48 -2.29 6.84
C VAL A 41 1.55 -3.40 6.34
N VAL A 42 0.44 -3.67 7.05
CA VAL A 42 -0.50 -4.72 6.67
C VAL A 42 -1.17 -4.40 5.33
N PHE A 43 -1.71 -3.19 5.18
CA PHE A 43 -2.38 -2.80 3.92
C PHE A 43 -1.41 -2.72 2.75
N PHE A 44 -0.23 -2.15 2.97
CA PHE A 44 0.81 -2.06 1.95
C PHE A 44 1.34 -3.43 1.53
N GLY A 45 1.61 -4.31 2.51
CA GLY A 45 2.06 -5.68 2.28
C GLY A 45 1.03 -6.52 1.52
N ILE A 46 -0.26 -6.43 1.89
CA ILE A 46 -1.35 -7.09 1.15
C ILE A 46 -1.46 -6.53 -0.27
N GLY A 47 -1.34 -5.21 -0.44
CA GLY A 47 -1.34 -4.54 -1.74
C GLY A 47 -0.24 -5.06 -2.67
N ILE A 48 1.00 -5.16 -2.17
CA ILE A 48 2.14 -5.70 -2.91
C ILE A 48 1.96 -7.20 -3.20
N TYR A 49 1.60 -8.00 -2.19
CA TYR A 49 1.41 -9.44 -2.36
C TYR A 49 0.36 -9.76 -3.43
N LYS A 50 -0.75 -9.03 -3.42
CA LYS A 50 -1.83 -9.19 -4.39
C LYS A 50 -1.44 -8.66 -5.77
N SER A 51 -0.61 -7.61 -5.83
CA SER A 51 -0.03 -7.09 -7.08
C SER A 51 0.89 -8.12 -7.73
N TRP A 52 1.76 -8.77 -6.95
CA TRP A 52 2.64 -9.84 -7.43
C TRP A 52 1.83 -11.06 -7.89
N ARG A 53 0.90 -11.58 -7.08
CA ARG A 53 0.07 -12.75 -7.47
C ARG A 53 -0.75 -12.53 -8.74
N ASN A 54 -1.08 -11.28 -9.07
CA ASN A 54 -1.81 -10.94 -10.29
C ASN A 54 -0.89 -10.56 -11.47
N GLY A 55 0.44 -10.63 -11.33
CA GLY A 55 1.40 -10.27 -12.38
C GLY A 55 1.47 -8.77 -12.69
N ILE A 56 0.85 -7.92 -11.85
CA ILE A 56 0.79 -6.47 -12.05
C ILE A 56 2.16 -5.86 -11.77
N LEU A 57 2.87 -6.36 -10.76
CA LEU A 57 4.22 -5.89 -10.42
C LEU A 57 5.20 -6.12 -11.58
N THR A 58 5.15 -7.29 -12.20
CA THR A 58 5.94 -7.63 -13.39
C THR A 58 5.58 -6.75 -14.57
N PHE A 59 4.28 -6.53 -14.80
CA PHE A 59 3.80 -5.63 -15.86
C PHE A 59 4.27 -4.18 -15.69
N ILE A 60 4.29 -3.65 -14.46
CA ILE A 60 4.79 -2.29 -14.18
C ILE A 60 6.32 -2.23 -14.34
N LEU A 61 7.04 -3.25 -13.88
CA LEU A 61 8.50 -3.31 -14.03
C LEU A 61 8.91 -3.36 -15.51
N ASP A 62 8.21 -4.14 -16.34
CA ASP A 62 8.42 -4.17 -17.80
C ASP A 62 8.01 -2.87 -18.50
N LEU A 63 7.06 -2.11 -17.95
CA LEU A 63 6.67 -0.81 -18.51
C LEU A 63 7.71 0.29 -18.22
N ILE A 64 8.44 0.16 -17.12
CA ILE A 64 9.45 1.12 -16.67
C ILE A 64 10.85 0.79 -17.25
N ALA A 65 11.11 -0.48 -17.57
CA ALA A 65 12.34 -0.94 -18.23
C ALA A 65 12.38 -0.58 -19.71
#